data_AF-S7WQV6-F1
#
_entry.id   AF-S7WQV6-F1
#
_cell.length_a   1.000
_cell.length_b   1.000
_cell.length_c   1.000
_cell.angle_alpha   90.00
_cell.angle_beta   90.00
_cell.angle_gamma   90.00
#
_symmetry.space_group_name_H-M   'P 1'
#
loop_
_entity.id
_entity.type
_entity.pdbx_description
1 polymer ?
#
loop_
_entity_poly.entity_id
_entity_poly.type
_entity_poly.pdbx_seq_one_letter_code
_entity_poly.pdbx_strand_id
1 'polypeptide(L)'
;MYFLNLVPQPELTGDMKTFNEGLDASFYLMPIVKAIELACGISFITGRFVPLATVIIFPIVVNIVGVHVFLAPEGLPVAISVLAATLFLAYRNRAHYKGLLSIR
;
A
#
# COMPACT_ATOMS: atom_id res chain seq x y z
N MET A 1 -6.20 -4.83 -14.67
CA MET A 1 -7.43 -4.37 -15.34
C MET A 1 -8.42 -3.87 -14.30
N TYR A 2 -8.33 -2.63 -13.79
CA TYR A 2 -9.26 -2.22 -12.72
C TYR A 2 -9.88 -0.82 -12.83
N PHE A 3 -9.23 0.20 -13.40
CA PHE A 3 -9.95 1.47 -13.65
C PHE A 3 -9.60 2.15 -14.99
N LEU A 4 -8.36 2.03 -15.49
CA LEU A 4 -7.91 2.69 -16.71
C LEU A 4 -6.79 1.83 -17.35
N ASN A 5 -7.10 1.11 -18.44
CA ASN A 5 -6.16 0.23 -19.16
C ASN A 5 -5.23 1.04 -20.08
N LEU A 6 -4.31 1.84 -19.52
CA LEU A 6 -3.47 2.75 -20.34
C LEU A 6 -2.15 2.16 -20.83
N VAL A 7 -1.71 0.98 -20.36
CA VAL A 7 -0.42 0.40 -20.77
C VAL A 7 -0.54 -1.12 -20.86
N PRO A 8 0.02 -1.77 -21.90
CA PRO A 8 0.16 -3.23 -21.92
C PRO A 8 0.95 -3.65 -20.68
N GLN A 9 0.43 -4.64 -19.95
CA GLN A 9 1.11 -5.15 -18.77
C GLN A 9 2.44 -5.79 -19.21
N PRO A 10 3.57 -5.41 -18.59
CA PRO A 10 4.81 -6.13 -18.80
C PRO A 10 4.59 -7.60 -18.42
N GLU A 11 5.13 -8.52 -19.21
CA GLU A 11 5.04 -9.94 -18.91
C GLU A 11 5.71 -10.20 -17.56
N LEU A 12 4.90 -10.51 -16.54
CA LEU A 12 5.38 -10.95 -15.25
C LEU A 12 6.04 -12.32 -15.46
N THR A 13 7.31 -12.45 -15.11
CA THR A 13 8.08 -13.70 -15.23
C THR A 13 8.39 -14.27 -13.84
N GLY A 14 8.49 -15.59 -13.72
CA GLY A 14 8.88 -16.28 -12.48
C GLY A 14 7.86 -16.19 -11.33
N ASP A 15 8.36 -16.17 -10.10
CA ASP A 15 7.56 -16.21 -8.86
C ASP A 15 6.58 -15.03 -8.72
N MET A 16 6.90 -13.89 -9.34
CA MET A 16 6.02 -12.72 -9.40
C MET A 16 4.72 -13.01 -10.17
N LYS A 17 4.79 -13.86 -11.21
CA LYS A 17 3.63 -14.32 -11.97
C LYS A 17 2.73 -15.22 -11.12
N THR A 18 3.31 -16.21 -10.44
CA THR A 18 2.56 -17.13 -9.56
C THR A 18 1.86 -16.38 -8.42
N PHE A 19 2.51 -15.36 -7.86
CA PHE A 19 1.89 -14.50 -6.86
C PHE A 19 0.74 -13.66 -7.43
N ASN A 20 0.91 -13.08 -8.62
CA ASN A 20 -0.14 -12.31 -9.29
C ASN A 20 -1.35 -13.20 -9.64
N GLU A 21 -1.10 -14.40 -10.15
CA GLU A 21 -2.15 -15.39 -10.44
C GLU A 21 -2.89 -15.83 -9.17
N GLY A 22 -2.20 -16.00 -8.04
CA GLY A 22 -2.84 -16.29 -6.74
C GLY A 22 -3.68 -15.13 -6.20
N LEU A 23 -3.23 -13.89 -6.43
CA LEU A 23 -4.00 -12.68 -6.10
C LEU A 23 -5.24 -12.54 -6.98
N ASP A 24 -5.12 -12.83 -8.28
CA ASP A 24 -6.23 -12.82 -9.23
C ASP A 24 -7.24 -13.94 -8.92
N ALA A 25 -6.76 -15.13 -8.55
CA ALA A 25 -7.60 -16.26 -8.13
C ALA A 25 -8.42 -15.95 -6.86
N SER A 26 -7.95 -15.02 -6.03
CA SER A 26 -8.68 -14.61 -4.83
C SER A 26 -9.89 -13.73 -5.16
N PHE A 27 -9.95 -13.09 -6.33
CA PHE A 27 -11.00 -12.16 -6.83
C PHE A 27 -11.32 -10.92 -5.97
N TYR A 28 -11.28 -11.01 -4.63
CA TYR A 28 -11.67 -9.92 -3.72
C TYR A 28 -10.47 -9.10 -3.23
N LEU A 29 -9.27 -9.69 -3.17
CA LEU A 29 -8.12 -9.09 -2.49
C LEU A 29 -7.61 -7.85 -3.23
N MET A 30 -7.36 -7.98 -4.54
CA MET A 30 -6.88 -6.87 -5.37
C MET A 30 -7.85 -5.68 -5.44
N PRO A 31 -9.17 -5.88 -5.65
CA PRO A 31 -10.15 -4.79 -5.58
C PRO A 31 -10.19 -4.09 -4.22
N ILE A 32 -10.15 -4.84 -3.11
CA ILE A 32 -10.19 -4.25 -1.76
C ILE A 32 -8.92 -3.44 -1.50
N VAL A 33 -7.75 -3.99 -1.80
CA VAL A 33 -6.47 -3.27 -1.62
C VAL A 33 -6.49 -1.97 -2.43
N LYS A 34 -6.93 -2.02 -3.68
CA LYS A 34 -7.00 -0.82 -4.53
C LYS A 34 -8.04 0.19 -4.06
N ALA A 35 -9.18 -0.26 -3.54
CA ALA A 35 -10.19 0.63 -2.97
C ALA A 35 -9.67 1.34 -1.71
N ILE A 36 -9.00 0.61 -0.81
CA ILE A 36 -8.38 1.18 0.39
C ILE A 36 -7.25 2.13 0.03
N GLU A 37 -6.38 1.75 -0.91
CA GLU A 37 -5.28 2.58 -1.41
C GLU A 37 -5.82 3.89 -2.01
N LEU A 38 -6.89 3.83 -2.79
CA LEU A 38 -7.58 5.01 -3.34
C LEU A 38 -8.18 5.89 -2.23
N ALA A 39 -8.89 5.30 -1.27
CA ALA A 39 -9.48 6.05 -0.15
C ALA A 39 -8.41 6.73 0.72
N CYS A 40 -7.29 6.04 0.97
CA CYS A 40 -6.14 6.60 1.68
C CYS A 40 -5.45 7.70 0.86
N GLY A 41 -5.28 7.51 -0.45
CA GLY A 41 -4.75 8.51 -1.35
C GLY A 41 -5.59 9.80 -1.36
N ILE A 42 -6.92 9.67 -1.44
CA ILE A 42 -7.85 10.81 -1.32
C ILE A 42 -7.73 11.49 0.05
N SER A 43 -7.62 10.71 1.12
CA SER A 43 -7.43 11.24 2.48
C SER A 43 -6.11 12.03 2.62
N PHE A 44 -5.05 11.57 1.97
CA PHE A 44 -3.77 12.29 1.92
C PHE A 44 -3.84 13.58 1.09
N ILE A 45 -4.50 13.56 -0.07
CA ILE A 45 -4.68 14.75 -0.93
C ILE A 45 -5.55 15.81 -0.24
N THR A 46 -6.65 15.39 0.38
CA THR A 46 -7.58 16.30 1.07
C THR A 46 -7.06 16.80 2.42
N GLY A 47 -5.95 16.22 2.92
CA GLY A 47 -5.43 16.52 4.26
C GLY A 47 -6.37 16.11 5.40
N ARG A 48 -7.43 15.33 5.12
CA ARG A 48 -8.44 14.92 6.08
C ARG A 48 -8.25 13.44 6.42
N PHE A 49 -8.38 13.10 7.71
CA PHE A 49 -8.16 11.74 8.21
C PHE A 49 -6.76 11.17 7.93
N VAL A 50 -5.76 12.02 7.68
CA VAL A 50 -4.36 11.61 7.45
C VAL A 50 -3.83 10.63 8.50
N PRO A 51 -4.07 10.82 9.82
CA PRO A 51 -3.60 9.86 10.81
C PRO A 51 -4.27 8.48 10.66
N LEU A 52 -5.58 8.45 10.42
CA LEU A 52 -6.33 7.20 10.24
C LEU A 52 -5.92 6.48 8.95
N ALA A 53 -5.81 7.21 7.84
CA ALA A 53 -5.36 6.68 6.55
C ALA A 53 -3.95 6.09 6.63
N THR A 54 -3.05 6.73 7.39
CA THR A 54 -1.68 6.23 7.61
C THR A 54 -1.69 4.88 8.33
N VAL A 55 -2.54 4.70 9.35
CA VAL A 55 -2.65 3.43 10.08
C VAL A 55 -3.26 2.33 9.20
N ILE A 56 -4.28 2.66 8.42
CA ILE A 56 -4.97 1.70 7.53
C ILE A 56 -4.04 1.25 6.39
N ILE A 57 -3.27 2.16 5.79
CA ILE A 57 -2.39 1.82 4.67
C ILE A 57 -1.10 1.11 5.11
N PHE A 58 -0.70 1.25 6.39
CA PHE A 58 0.53 0.66 6.91
C PHE A 58 0.70 -0.86 6.63
N PRO A 59 -0.26 -1.75 6.96
CA PRO A 59 -0.12 -3.18 6.65
C PRO A 59 -0.02 -3.47 5.14
N ILE A 60 -0.69 -2.66 4.31
CA ILE A 60 -0.61 -2.78 2.84
C ILE A 60 0.80 -2.42 2.38
N VAL A 61 1.38 -1.34 2.89
CA VAL A 61 2.74 -0.91 2.55
C VAL A 61 3.78 -1.94 3.00
N VAL A 62 3.62 -2.54 4.18
CA VAL A 62 4.48 -3.64 4.64
C VAL A 62 4.40 -4.84 3.70
N ASN A 63 3.20 -5.19 3.22
CA ASN A 63 3.03 -6.26 2.23
C ASN A 63 3.72 -5.93 0.90
N ILE A 64 3.60 -4.68 0.41
CA ILE A 64 4.29 -4.20 -0.79
C ILE A 64 5.80 -4.37 -0.63
N VAL A 65 6.36 -3.95 0.51
CA VAL A 65 7.81 -4.12 0.79
C VAL A 65 8.19 -5.60 0.80
N GLY A 66 7.40 -6.46 1.44
CA GLY A 66 7.63 -7.91 1.43
C GLY A 66 7.69 -8.48 0.02
N VAL A 67 6.68 -8.17 -0.82
CA VAL A 67 6.65 -8.63 -2.22
C VAL A 67 7.87 -8.16 -2.99
N HIS A 68 8.30 -6.90 -2.82
CA HIS A 68 9.49 -6.40 -3.53
C HIS A 68 10.81 -6.96 -2.97
N VAL A 69 10.89 -7.26 -1.68
CA VAL A 69 12.08 -7.89 -1.08
C VAL A 69 12.24 -9.34 -1.54
N PHE A 70 11.15 -10.09 -1.65
CA PHE A 70 11.20 -11.53 -1.95
C PHE A 70 11.00 -11.87 -3.43
N LEU A 71 10.13 -11.14 -4.16
CA LEU A 71 9.69 -11.53 -5.51
C LEU A 71 10.13 -10.54 -6.60
N ALA A 72 10.29 -9.24 -6.30
CA ALA A 72 10.62 -8.22 -7.30
C ALA A 72 11.59 -7.14 -6.76
N PRO A 73 12.89 -7.46 -6.61
CA PRO A 73 13.90 -6.55 -6.05
C PRO A 73 14.06 -5.26 -6.88
N GLU A 74 13.67 -5.29 -8.14
CA GLU A 74 13.74 -4.17 -9.08
C GLU A 74 12.89 -2.98 -8.63
N GLY A 75 11.74 -3.22 -8.02
CA GLY A 75 10.85 -2.19 -7.49
C GLY A 75 11.09 -1.83 -6.02
N LEU A 76 12.11 -2.41 -5.40
CA LEU A 76 12.48 -2.20 -4.00
C LEU A 76 12.76 -0.72 -3.66
N PRO A 77 13.41 0.09 -4.52
CA PRO A 77 13.56 1.53 -4.27
C PRO A 77 12.21 2.25 -4.12
N VAL A 78 11.22 1.89 -4.94
CA VAL A 78 9.87 2.44 -4.87
C VAL A 78 9.19 2.01 -3.58
N ALA A 79 9.24 0.71 -3.25
CA ALA A 79 8.64 0.20 -2.01
C ALA A 79 9.22 0.86 -0.75
N ILE A 80 10.54 1.06 -0.69
CA ILE A 80 11.20 1.78 0.40
C ILE A 80 10.73 3.23 0.47
N SER A 81 10.62 3.92 -0.68
CA SER A 81 10.17 5.32 -0.71
C SER A 81 8.75 5.48 -0.16
N VAL A 82 7.84 4.55 -0.48
CA VAL A 82 6.45 4.53 0.03
C VAL A 82 6.42 4.21 1.52
N LEU A 83 7.25 3.28 1.99
CA LEU A 83 7.40 2.98 3.42
C LEU A 83 7.91 4.21 4.18
N ALA A 84 8.95 4.86 3.67
CA ALA A 84 9.51 6.06 4.26
C ALA A 84 8.49 7.21 4.32
N ALA A 85 7.70 7.42 3.25
CA ALA A 85 6.64 8.42 3.22
C ALA A 85 5.55 8.12 4.26
N THR A 86 5.14 6.86 4.38
CA THR A 86 4.14 6.40 5.36
C THR A 86 4.64 6.60 6.80
N LEU A 87 5.90 6.24 7.08
CA LEU A 87 6.53 6.46 8.38
C LEU A 87 6.71 7.94 8.69
N PHE A 88 7.06 8.76 7.70
CA PHE A 88 7.17 10.21 7.85
C PHE A 88 5.82 10.84 8.22
N LEU A 89 4.75 10.46 7.52
CA LEU A 89 3.37 10.87 7.83
C LEU A 89 2.95 10.43 9.24
N ALA A 90 3.31 9.21 9.64
CA ALA A 90 3.07 8.71 10.98
C ALA A 90 3.83 9.53 12.04
N TYR A 91 5.11 9.81 11.81
CA TYR A 91 5.94 10.59 12.72
C TYR A 91 5.44 12.04 12.85
N ARG A 92 5.04 12.67 11.74
CA ARG A 92 4.52 14.04 11.72
C ARG A 92 3.19 14.14 12.47
N ASN A 93 2.32 13.14 12.34
CA ASN A 93 1.02 13.09 13.00
C ASN A 93 1.03 12.41 14.36
N ARG A 94 2.21 12.10 14.93
CA ARG A 94 2.36 11.42 16.23
C ARG A 94 1.58 12.06 17.38
N ALA A 95 1.41 13.38 17.35
CA ALA A 95 0.64 14.12 18.35
C ALA A 95 -0.84 13.73 18.34
N HIS A 96 -1.40 13.40 17.18
CA HIS A 96 -2.79 12.95 17.02
C HIS A 96 -2.98 11.48 17.40
N TYR A 97 -1.92 10.66 17.40
CA TYR A 97 -1.99 9.28 17.88
C TYR A 97 -1.97 9.14 19.40
N LYS A 98 -1.75 10.24 20.16
CA LYS A 98 -1.75 10.19 21.63
C LYS A 98 -3.06 9.66 22.22
N GLY A 99 -4.20 9.93 21.59
CA GLY A 99 -5.49 9.39 22.03
C GLY A 99 -5.68 7.89 21.71
N LEU A 100 -4.99 7.38 20.69
CA LEU A 100 -5.08 5.98 20.25
C LEU A 100 -4.08 5.08 21.01
N LEU A 101 -2.93 5.64 21.37
CA LEU A 101 -1.89 4.98 22.18
C LEU A 101 -2.06 5.21 23.69
N SER A 102 -3.00 6.09 24.07
CA SER A 102 -3.49 6.21 25.44
C SER A 102 -4.34 4.98 25.76
N ILE A 103 -3.70 3.88 26.12
CA ILE A 103 -4.35 2.80 26.86
C ILE A 103 -4.83 3.41 28.18
N ARG A 104 -6.14 3.59 28.30
CA ARG A 104 -6.81 3.86 29.58
C ARG A 104 -7.42 2.57 30.09
#